data_AF-A0A256J0S0-F1
#
_entry.id   AF-A0A256J0S0-F1
#
_cell.length_a   1.000
_cell.length_b   1.000
_cell.length_c   1.000
_cell.angle_alpha   90.00
_cell.angle_beta   90.00
_cell.angle_gamma   90.00
#
_symmetry.space_group_name_H-M   'P 1'
#
loop_
_entity.id
_entity.type
_entity.pdbx_description
1 polymer ?
#
loop_
_entity_poly.entity_id
_entity_poly.type
_entity_poly.pdbx_seq_one_letter_code
_entity_poly.pdbx_strand_id
1 'polypeptide(L)'
;VGAVREELSGHPVAGDLSAIANDRFYPSGDPVQGPIMNLFQLEMTAKQLFPERFGEWPTYEHGDDYPEIPADEQLFDRGEVASIVAGGGE
;
A
#
# COMPACT_ATOMS: atom_id res chain seq x y z
N VAL A 1 -9.33 -2.07 3.75
CA VAL A 1 -8.24 -2.18 4.76
C VAL A 1 -8.76 -2.15 6.20
N GLY A 2 -9.66 -1.22 6.56
CA GLY A 2 -10.22 -1.13 7.92
C GLY A 2 -10.87 -2.42 8.45
N ALA A 3 -11.59 -3.15 7.59
CA ALA A 3 -12.28 -4.40 7.97
C ALA A 3 -11.36 -5.50 8.54
N VAL A 4 -10.14 -5.65 7.99
CA VAL A 4 -9.20 -6.68 8.46
C VAL A 4 -8.63 -6.34 9.84
N ARG A 5 -8.35 -5.06 10.10
CA ARG A 5 -7.85 -4.63 11.41
C ARG A 5 -8.92 -4.81 12.48
N GLU A 6 -10.16 -4.44 12.19
CA GLU A 6 -11.28 -4.60 13.12
C GLU A 6 -11.49 -6.08 13.49
N GLU A 7 -11.44 -6.96 12.50
CA GLU A 7 -11.48 -8.41 12.71
C GLU A 7 -10.32 -8.91 13.61
N LEU A 8 -9.08 -8.51 13.31
CA LEU A 8 -7.92 -8.93 14.09
C LEU A 8 -7.92 -8.37 15.51
N SER A 9 -8.48 -7.17 15.72
CA SER A 9 -8.60 -6.54 17.04
C SER A 9 -9.56 -7.33 17.95
N GLY A 10 -10.58 -7.98 17.38
CA GLY A 10 -11.49 -8.87 18.10
C GLY A 10 -11.00 -10.31 18.27
N HIS A 11 -9.89 -10.69 17.60
CA HIS A 11 -9.41 -12.07 17.58
C HIS A 11 -8.64 -12.41 18.88
N PRO A 12 -8.90 -13.57 19.53
CA PRO A 12 -8.40 -13.91 20.87
C PRO A 12 -6.88 -14.05 21.02
N VAL A 13 -6.15 -14.11 19.91
CA VAL A 13 -4.67 -14.16 19.86
C VAL A 13 -4.09 -12.94 19.16
N ALA A 14 -4.60 -12.57 17.99
CA ALA A 14 -4.10 -11.42 17.24
C ALA A 14 -4.35 -10.07 17.94
N GLY A 15 -5.43 -9.94 18.72
CA GLY A 15 -5.73 -8.72 19.48
C GLY A 15 -4.68 -8.37 20.53
N ASP A 16 -3.97 -9.38 21.07
CA ASP A 16 -2.88 -9.21 22.04
C ASP A 16 -1.56 -8.78 21.39
N LEU A 17 -1.47 -8.77 20.05
CA LEU A 17 -0.27 -8.32 19.36
C LEU A 17 -0.08 -6.82 19.56
N SER A 18 1.12 -6.42 19.99
CA SER A 18 1.48 -5.02 20.18
C SER A 18 1.33 -4.19 18.89
N ALA A 19 1.47 -4.79 17.70
CA ALA A 19 1.23 -4.11 16.43
C ALA A 19 -0.24 -3.68 16.27
N ILE A 20 -1.20 -4.51 16.70
CA ILE A 20 -2.63 -4.19 16.66
C ILE A 20 -2.96 -3.14 17.72
N ALA A 21 -2.48 -3.35 18.95
CA ALA A 21 -2.71 -2.45 20.08
C ALA A 21 -2.12 -1.04 19.88
N ASN A 22 -0.98 -0.91 19.20
CA ASN A 22 -0.32 0.37 18.96
C ASN A 22 -0.69 1.02 17.62
N ASP A 23 -1.69 0.51 16.91
CA ASP A 23 -2.09 1.01 15.58
C ASP A 23 -0.94 1.01 14.55
N ARG A 24 -0.11 -0.04 14.61
CA ARG A 24 1.03 -0.26 13.72
C ARG A 24 0.80 -1.52 12.86
N PHE A 25 -0.44 -1.69 12.41
CA PHE A 25 -0.84 -2.77 11.52
C PHE A 25 -1.06 -2.21 10.11
N TYR A 26 -0.26 -2.72 9.19
CA TYR A 26 -0.17 -2.22 7.82
C TYR A 26 -0.50 -3.38 6.87
N PRO A 27 -1.75 -3.49 6.41
CA PRO A 27 -2.12 -4.53 5.48
C PRO A 27 -1.38 -4.31 4.17
N SER A 28 -0.70 -5.35 3.74
CA SER A 28 0.11 -5.38 2.54
C SER A 28 0.02 -6.76 1.90
N GLY A 29 0.46 -6.85 0.65
CA GLY A 29 0.68 -8.12 -0.03
C GLY A 29 -0.52 -8.64 -0.80
N ASP A 30 -0.39 -8.59 -2.12
CA ASP A 30 -0.84 -9.68 -2.98
C ASP A 30 0.23 -10.79 -2.97
N PRO A 31 -0.13 -12.08 -2.89
CA PRO A 31 0.82 -13.19 -2.95
C PRO A 31 1.61 -13.25 -4.28
N VAL A 32 1.15 -12.60 -5.34
CA VAL A 32 1.83 -12.51 -6.63
C VAL A 32 2.56 -11.16 -6.76
N GLN A 33 3.82 -11.14 -6.34
CA GLN A 33 4.65 -9.94 -6.36
C GLN A 33 5.53 -9.84 -7.61
N GLY A 34 4.90 -9.66 -8.77
CA GLY A 34 5.63 -9.30 -9.99
C GLY A 34 6.31 -7.91 -9.88
N PRO A 35 7.22 -7.56 -10.80
CA PRO A 35 7.95 -6.28 -10.76
C PRO A 35 7.04 -5.05 -10.66
N ILE A 36 5.92 -5.06 -11.37
CA ILE A 36 4.93 -3.98 -11.35
C ILE A 36 4.28 -3.90 -9.97
N MET A 37 3.76 -5.01 -9.46
CA MET A 37 3.10 -5.07 -8.14
C MET A 37 4.05 -4.60 -7.02
N ASN A 38 5.34 -4.96 -7.11
CA ASN A 38 6.34 -4.55 -6.15
C ASN A 38 6.51 -3.01 -6.08
N LEU A 39 6.46 -2.29 -7.20
CA LEU A 39 6.53 -0.82 -7.21
C LEU A 39 5.39 -0.20 -6.39
N PHE A 40 4.15 -0.65 -6.64
CA PHE A 40 2.98 -0.14 -5.94
C PHE A 40 2.96 -0.53 -4.44
N GLN A 41 3.39 -1.75 -4.09
CA GLN A 41 3.47 -2.17 -2.69
C GLN A 41 4.58 -1.42 -1.92
N LEU A 42 5.70 -1.12 -2.56
CA LEU A 42 6.75 -0.29 -1.98
C LEU A 42 6.26 1.15 -1.75
N GLU A 43 5.58 1.76 -2.72
CA GLU A 43 4.96 3.08 -2.57
C GLU A 43 3.96 3.11 -1.41
N MET A 44 3.04 2.15 -1.38
CA MET A 44 2.07 1.99 -0.29
C MET A 44 2.76 1.88 1.08
N THR A 45 3.73 0.99 1.20
CA THR A 45 4.42 0.73 2.47
C THR A 45 5.24 1.93 2.94
N ALA A 46 5.90 2.64 2.02
CA ALA A 46 6.67 3.83 2.34
C ALA A 46 5.78 4.93 2.92
N LYS A 47 4.62 5.17 2.31
CA LYS A 47 3.62 6.15 2.77
C LYS A 47 2.99 5.75 4.11
N GLN A 48 2.64 4.47 4.28
CA GLN A 48 2.09 3.96 5.55
C GLN A 48 3.08 4.05 6.73
N LEU A 49 4.39 3.92 6.48
CA LEU A 49 5.43 3.97 7.52
C LEU A 49 6.02 5.36 7.77
N PHE A 50 6.09 6.21 6.75
CA PHE A 50 6.72 7.53 6.82
C PHE A 50 5.90 8.59 6.06
N PRO A 51 4.64 8.84 6.47
CA PRO A 51 3.75 9.74 5.75
C PRO A 51 4.27 11.18 5.71
N GLU A 52 5.00 11.63 6.73
CA GLU A 52 5.57 12.99 6.77
C GLU A 52 6.65 13.21 5.70
N ARG A 53 7.20 12.12 5.16
CA ARG A 53 8.23 12.16 4.12
C ARG A 53 7.69 11.88 2.72
N PHE A 54 6.75 10.96 2.61
CA PHE A 54 6.29 10.44 1.32
C PHE A 54 4.82 10.76 1.01
N GLY A 55 4.11 11.46 1.89
CA GLY A 55 2.67 11.71 1.78
C GLY A 55 1.85 10.61 2.46
N GLU A 56 0.64 10.97 2.89
CA GLU A 56 -0.29 10.05 3.55
C GLU A 56 -0.78 8.98 2.57
N TRP A 57 -0.91 7.74 3.06
CA TRP A 57 -1.55 6.70 2.27
C TRP A 57 -3.07 6.89 2.32
N PRO A 58 -3.75 7.15 1.18
CA PRO A 58 -5.20 7.27 1.15
C PRO A 58 -5.87 5.96 1.57
N THR A 59 -6.89 6.06 2.42
CA THR A 59 -7.69 4.91 2.82
C THR A 59 -8.36 4.28 1.59
N TYR A 60 -8.27 2.96 1.46
CA TYR A 60 -8.86 2.19 0.37
C TYR A 60 -9.70 1.03 0.93
N GLU A 61 -10.93 0.88 0.43
CA GLU A 61 -11.77 -0.28 0.69
C GLU A 61 -11.68 -1.29 -0.46
N HIS A 62 -11.86 -2.57 -0.13
CA HIS A 62 -11.73 -3.62 -1.13
C HIS A 62 -12.88 -3.52 -2.13
N GLY A 63 -12.56 -3.23 -3.40
CA GLY A 63 -13.53 -3.06 -4.47
C GLY A 63 -13.59 -1.64 -5.04
N ASP A 64 -12.92 -0.67 -4.40
CA ASP A 64 -12.75 0.66 -4.95
C ASP A 64 -11.71 0.66 -6.11
N ASP A 65 -11.63 1.77 -6.84
CA ASP A 65 -10.51 2.02 -7.73
C ASP A 65 -9.22 2.23 -6.91
N TYR A 66 -8.07 1.94 -7.53
CA TYR A 66 -6.79 2.26 -6.90
C TYR A 66 -6.74 3.76 -6.58
N PRO A 67 -6.36 4.16 -5.36
CA PRO A 67 -6.50 5.55 -4.95
C PRO A 67 -5.62 6.48 -5.78
N GLU A 68 -6.14 7.66 -6.07
CA GLU A 68 -5.35 8.70 -6.72
C GLU A 68 -4.29 9.23 -5.75
N ILE A 69 -3.05 9.29 -6.24
CA ILE A 69 -1.91 9.86 -5.49
C ILE A 69 -1.43 11.11 -6.24
N PRO A 70 -1.29 12.25 -5.54
CA PRO A 70 -0.76 13.48 -6.11
C PRO A 70 0.55 13.22 -6.86
N ALA A 71 0.74 13.89 -8.01
CA ALA A 71 1.88 13.63 -8.88
C ALA A 71 3.23 13.84 -8.19
N ASP A 72 3.31 14.82 -7.29
CA ASP A 72 4.47 15.13 -6.46
C ASP A 72 4.72 14.12 -5.33
N GLU A 73 3.73 13.27 -5.03
CA GLU A 73 3.83 12.22 -4.03
C GLU A 73 3.96 10.81 -4.63
N GLN A 74 4.03 10.69 -5.95
CA GLN A 74 4.30 9.41 -6.62
C GLN A 74 5.79 9.05 -6.50
N LEU A 75 6.09 7.85 -6.00
CA LEU A 75 7.47 7.40 -5.76
C LEU A 75 8.13 6.79 -7.00
N PHE A 76 7.39 6.65 -8.09
CA PHE A 76 7.89 6.23 -9.39
C PHE A 76 7.03 6.82 -10.52
N ASP A 77 7.61 6.95 -11.71
CA ASP A 77 6.91 7.47 -12.88
C ASP A 77 6.00 6.39 -13.48
N ARG A 78 4.69 6.57 -13.31
CA ARG A 78 3.66 5.66 -13.84
C ARG A 78 3.64 5.62 -15.37
N GLY A 79 3.98 6.73 -16.02
CA GLY A 79 4.05 6.84 -17.48
C GLY A 79 5.27 6.11 -18.05
N GLU A 80 6.43 6.24 -17.41
CA GLU A 80 7.65 5.50 -17.76
C GLU A 80 7.42 3.99 -17.62
N VAL A 81 6.85 3.55 -16.48
CA VAL A 81 6.50 2.15 -16.26
C VAL A 81 5.54 1.63 -17.34
N ALA A 82 4.49 2.41 -17.66
CA ALA A 82 3.56 2.03 -18.72
C ALA A 82 4.24 1.93 -20.09
N SER A 83 5.16 2.85 -20.41
CA SER A 83 5.95 2.82 -21.64
C SER A 83 6.80 1.55 -21.73
N ILE A 84 7.53 1.20 -20.66
CA ILE A 84 8.35 -0.01 -20.60
C ILE A 84 7.49 -1.26 -20.79
N VAL A 85 6.34 -1.33 -20.12
CA VAL A 85 5.39 -2.45 -20.25
C VAL A 85 4.83 -2.57 -21.67
N ALA A 86 4.59 -1.44 -22.34
CA ALA A 86 4.15 -1.39 -23.73
C ALA A 86 5.28 -1.69 -24.76
N GLY A 87 6.52 -1.90 -24.30
CA GLY A 87 7.68 -2.16 -25.17
C GLY A 87 8.35 -0.92 -25.73
N GLY A 88 8.07 0.26 -25.17
CA GLY A 88 8.65 1.55 -25.58
C GLY A 88 9.96 1.93 -24.88
N GLY A 89 10.55 1.02 -24.09
CA GLY A 89 11.86 1.22 -23.48
C GLY A 89 12.97 0.78 -24.43
N GLU A 90 13.49 1.70 -25.24
CA GLU A 90 14.73 1.58 -26.02
C GLU A 90 15.67 2.75 -25.73
#